data_AF-A0A967QZY7-F1
#
_entry.id   AF-A0A967QZY7-F1
#
_cell.length_a   1.000
_cell.length_b   1.000
_cell.length_c   1.000
_cell.angle_alpha   90.00
_cell.angle_beta   90.00
_cell.angle_gamma   90.00
#
_symmetry.space_group_name_H-M   'P 1'
#
loop_
_entity.id
_entity.type
_entity.pdbx_description
1 polymer ?
#
loop_
_entity_poly.entity_id
_entity_poly.type
_entity_poly.pdbx_seq_one_letter_code
_entity_poly.pdbx_strand_id
1 'polypeptide(L)' 'YKTGIILEGTHARALAGMAPKAFGDMLHATTLGLFEKAVKLIARA' A
#
# COMPACT_ATOMS: atom_id res chain seq x y z
N TYR A 1 -2.69 1.43 10.53
CA TYR A 1 -1.42 0.65 10.51
C TYR A 1 -1.60 -0.73 9.88
N LYS A 2 -2.47 -1.62 10.40
CA LYS A 2 -2.61 -3.02 9.91
C LYS A 2 -2.97 -3.17 8.42
N THR A 3 -3.81 -2.30 7.88
CA THR A 3 -4.25 -2.36 6.47
C THR A 3 -3.09 -2.10 5.49
N GLY A 4 -2.28 -1.06 5.72
CA GLY A 4 -1.12 -0.78 4.86
C GLY A 4 -0.12 -1.93 4.82
N ILE A 5 0.11 -2.59 5.98
CA ILE A 5 0.99 -3.77 6.06
C ILE A 5 0.48 -4.92 5.19
N ILE A 6 -0.84 -5.17 5.17
CA ILE A 6 -1.43 -6.24 4.34
C ILE A 6 -1.26 -5.94 2.84
N LEU A 7 -1.51 -4.70 2.44
CA LEU A 7 -1.39 -4.27 1.04
C LEU A 7 0.07 -4.31 0.56
N GLU A 8 1.00 -3.75 1.35
CA GLU A 8 2.44 -3.79 1.05
C GLU A 8 3.02 -5.20 1.08
N GLY A 9 2.46 -6.11 1.89
CA GLY A 9 2.85 -7.51 1.90
C GLY A 9 2.70 -8.16 0.52
N THR A 10 1.66 -7.79 -0.23
CA THR A 10 1.45 -8.30 -1.58
C THR A 10 2.43 -7.70 -2.59
N HIS A 11 2.76 -6.42 -2.44
CA HIS A 11 3.80 -5.77 -3.25
C HIS A 11 5.17 -6.42 -3.03
N ALA A 12 5.55 -6.69 -1.77
CA ALA A 12 6.78 -7.40 -1.45
C ALA A 12 6.83 -8.82 -2.06
N ARG A 13 5.70 -9.55 -2.01
CA ARG A 13 5.61 -10.85 -2.68
C ARG A 13 5.69 -10.75 -4.20
N ALA A 14 5.14 -9.70 -4.80
CA ALA A 14 5.24 -9.47 -6.24
C ALA A 14 6.69 -9.22 -6.68
N LEU A 15 7.47 -8.46 -5.89
CA LEU A 15 8.91 -8.24 -6.12
C LEU A 15 9.71 -9.54 -6.06
N ALA A 16 9.28 -10.49 -5.21
CA ALA A 16 9.87 -11.82 -5.12
C ALA A 16 9.35 -12.82 -6.17
N GLY A 17 8.54 -12.38 -7.15
CA GLY A 17 7.95 -13.25 -8.18
C GLY A 17 6.85 -14.19 -7.66
N MET A 18 6.38 -13.98 -6.43
CA MET A 18 5.37 -14.82 -5.77
C MET A 18 3.93 -14.30 -5.91
N ALA A 19 3.74 -13.17 -6.60
CA ALA A 19 2.44 -12.60 -6.92
C ALA A 19 2.54 -11.84 -8.26
N PRO A 20 1.42 -11.68 -9.00
CA PRO A 20 1.42 -10.88 -10.23
C PRO A 20 1.87 -9.44 -9.95
N LYS A 21 2.86 -8.97 -10.72
CA LYS A 21 3.42 -7.61 -10.55
C LYS A 21 2.35 -6.52 -10.58
N ALA A 22 1.45 -6.59 -11.57
CA ALA A 22 0.36 -5.61 -11.72
C ALA A 22 -0.52 -5.50 -10.47
N PHE A 23 -0.74 -6.62 -9.76
CA PHE A 23 -1.52 -6.63 -8.53
C PHE A 23 -0.74 -6.01 -7.37
N GLY A 24 0.54 -6.35 -7.24
CA GLY A 24 1.44 -5.72 -6.26
C GLY A 24 1.53 -4.20 -6.44
N ASP A 25 1.72 -3.74 -7.68
CA ASP A 25 1.82 -2.32 -8.03
C ASP A 25 0.50 -1.57 -7.69
N MET A 26 -0.66 -2.16 -8.02
CA MET A 26 -1.97 -1.57 -7.74
C MET A 26 -2.22 -1.42 -6.23
N LEU A 27 -1.91 -2.45 -5.44
CA LEU A 27 -2.10 -2.39 -3.99
C LEU A 27 -1.13 -1.42 -3.35
N HIS A 28 0.12 -1.35 -3.83
CA HIS A 28 1.09 -0.35 -3.39
C HIS A 28 0.60 1.08 -3.62
N ALA A 29 0.14 1.38 -4.84
CA ALA A 29 -0.42 2.69 -5.16
C ALA A 29 -1.63 3.04 -4.27
N THR A 30 -2.46 2.04 -3.96
CA THR A 30 -3.59 2.20 -3.04
C THR A 30 -3.11 2.56 -1.62
N THR A 31 -2.08 1.89 -1.11
CA THR A 31 -1.48 2.20 0.20
C THR A 31 -0.97 3.64 0.26
N LEU A 32 -0.23 4.09 -0.76
CA LEU A 32 0.29 5.45 -0.82
C LEU A 32 -0.84 6.48 -0.77
N GLY A 33 -1.91 6.27 -1.55
CA GLY A 33 -3.08 7.16 -1.52
C GLY A 33 -3.80 7.18 -0.16
N LEU A 34 -3.82 6.08 0.58
CA LEU A 34 -4.35 6.05 1.95
C LEU A 34 -3.46 6.82 2.92
N PHE A 35 -2.14 6.73 2.79
CA PHE A 35 -1.20 7.49 3.62
C PHE A 35 -1.27 8.99 3.35
N GLU A 36 -1.36 9.41 2.09
CA GLU A 36 -1.57 10.82 1.75
C GLU A 36 -2.85 11.38 2.39
N LYS A 37 -3.94 10.61 2.34
CA LYS A 37 -5.20 10.98 3.01
C LYS A 37 -5.03 11.06 4.53
N ALA A 38 -4.35 10.09 5.14
CA ALA A 38 -4.10 10.07 6.57
C ALA A 38 -3.27 11.28 7.03
N VAL A 39 -2.21 11.64 6.30
CA VAL A 39 -1.39 12.82 6.58
C VAL A 39 -2.25 14.10 6.53
N LYS A 40 -3.10 14.24 5.51
CA LYS A 40 -4.03 15.39 5.40
C LYS A 40 -5.03 15.45 6.56
N LEU A 41 -5.48 14.32 7.06
CA LEU A 41 -6.39 14.26 8.22
C LEU A 41 -5.68 14.63 9.52
N ILE A 42 -4.49 14.09 9.75
CA ILE A 42 -3.68 14.39 10.94
C ILE A 42 -3.29 15.87 10.97
N ALA A 43 -2.92 16.46 9.83
CA ALA A 43 -2.57 17.88 9.74
C ALA A 43 -3.76 18.83 10.00
N ARG A 44 -5.00 18.33 9.99
CA ARG A 44 -6.22 19.10 10.29
C ARG A 44 -6.72 18.93 11.72
N ALA A 45 -6.13 18.01 12.50
CA ALA A 45 -6.46 17.73 13.89
C ALA A 45 -5.55 18.54 14.82
#